data_AF-A0AAV0VHU5-F1
#
_entry.id   AF-A0AAV0VHU5-F1
#
_cell.length_a   1.000
_cell.length_b   1.000
_cell.length_c   1.000
_cell.angle_alpha   90.00
_cell.angle_beta   90.00
_cell.angle_gamma   90.00
#
_symmetry.space_group_name_H-M   'P 1'
#
loop_
_entity.id
_entity.type
_entity.pdbx_description
1 polymer ?
#
loop_
_entity_poly.entity_id
_entity_poly.type
_entity_poly.pdbx_seq_one_letter_code
_entity_poly.pdbx_strand_id
1 'polypeptide(L)'
;MLDENYQLHLHEKELSRTEKEKDKIFASNTSNKTTVLCYALQAVLPTPRGEVSVFYYKSKLSTFNFTISNIVKSSTYCYVWHEGEAHRGVNEIGSCVLRYLSTECDDQNVIFYSDNCAGQNKNKFMISLYL
;
A
#
# COMPACT_ATOMS: atom_id res chain seq x y z
N MET A 1 -8.71 0.76 31.49
CA MET A 1 -8.19 1.73 30.50
C MET A 1 -7.19 1.16 29.51
N LEU A 2 -5.95 0.75 29.89
CA LEU A 2 -4.97 0.27 28.89
C LEU A 2 -5.38 -1.06 28.26
N ASP A 3 -5.89 -2.00 29.07
CA ASP A 3 -6.36 -3.30 28.59
C ASP A 3 -7.63 -3.17 27.73
N GLU A 4 -8.60 -2.32 28.14
CA GLU A 4 -9.81 -2.06 27.34
C GLU A 4 -9.50 -1.49 25.95
N ASN A 5 -8.59 -0.51 25.85
CA ASN A 5 -8.17 0.04 24.56
C ASN A 5 -7.45 -1.01 23.70
N TYR A 6 -6.68 -1.89 24.33
CA TYR A 6 -6.00 -2.99 23.64
C TYR A 6 -7.00 -4.03 23.11
N GLN A 7 -7.98 -4.43 23.93
CA GLN A 7 -9.04 -5.35 23.50
C GLN A 7 -9.90 -4.74 22.39
N LEU A 8 -10.21 -3.44 22.48
CA LEU A 8 -10.92 -2.72 21.41
C LEU A 8 -10.12 -2.76 20.10
N HIS A 9 -8.81 -2.45 20.14
CA HIS A 9 -7.95 -2.54 18.96
C HIS A 9 -7.93 -3.94 18.36
N LEU A 10 -7.83 -4.99 19.18
CA LEU A 10 -7.87 -6.38 18.70
C LEU A 10 -9.23 -6.70 18.05
N HIS A 11 -10.32 -6.25 18.64
CA HIS A 11 -11.66 -6.44 18.10
C HIS A 11 -11.83 -5.76 16.73
N GLU A 12 -11.45 -4.48 16.62
CA GLU A 12 -11.50 -3.73 15.35
C GLU A 12 -10.61 -4.37 14.26
N LYS A 13 -9.44 -4.87 14.64
CA LYS A 13 -8.54 -5.60 13.74
C LYS A 13 -9.19 -6.88 13.20
N GLU A 14 -9.86 -7.66 14.04
CA GLU A 14 -10.56 -8.88 13.61
C GLU A 14 -11.77 -8.56 12.73
N LEU A 15 -12.51 -7.49 13.02
CA LEU A 15 -13.57 -6.99 12.15
C LEU A 15 -13.03 -6.63 10.75
N SER A 16 -11.96 -5.84 10.68
CA SER A 16 -11.33 -5.46 9.40
C SER A 16 -10.84 -6.68 8.60
N ARG A 17 -10.29 -7.69 9.26
CA ARG A 17 -9.87 -8.96 8.63
C ARG A 17 -11.07 -9.74 8.10
N THR A 18 -12.15 -9.79 8.86
CA THR A 18 -13.38 -10.48 8.48
C THR A 18 -14.02 -9.84 7.25
N GLU A 19 -14.11 -8.50 7.22
CA GLU A 19 -14.61 -7.78 6.04
C GLU A 19 -13.70 -7.99 4.82
N LYS A 20 -12.38 -7.95 5.01
CA LYS A 20 -11.42 -8.23 3.93
C LYS A 20 -11.60 -9.62 3.32
N GLU A 21 -11.85 -10.63 4.14
CA GLU A 21 -12.08 -12.00 3.63
C GLU A 21 -13.43 -12.11 2.92
N LYS A 22 -14.49 -11.44 3.42
CA LYS A 22 -15.78 -11.36 2.73
C LYS A 22 -15.64 -10.73 1.35
N ASP A 23 -14.96 -9.59 1.25
CA ASP A 23 -14.72 -8.91 -0.03
C ASP A 23 -13.90 -9.75 -1.00
N LYS A 24 -12.89 -10.46 -0.48
CA LYS A 24 -12.09 -11.39 -1.28
C LYS A 24 -12.95 -12.53 -1.85
N ILE A 25 -13.78 -13.15 -1.02
CA ILE A 25 -14.70 -14.22 -1.45
C ILE A 25 -15.71 -13.68 -2.47
N PHE A 26 -16.28 -12.50 -2.21
CA PHE A 26 -17.20 -11.83 -3.11
C PHE A 26 -16.57 -11.55 -4.48
N ALA A 27 -15.37 -10.97 -4.51
CA ALA A 27 -14.65 -10.68 -5.74
C ALA A 27 -14.16 -11.94 -6.48
N SER A 28 -13.97 -13.06 -5.77
CA SER A 28 -13.57 -14.34 -6.39
C SER A 28 -14.76 -15.09 -7.01
N ASN A 29 -15.93 -15.03 -6.38
CA ASN A 29 -17.13 -15.77 -6.81
C ASN A 29 -17.91 -15.06 -7.90
N THR A 30 -17.77 -13.73 -7.99
CA THR A 30 -18.52 -12.96 -8.96
C THR A 30 -17.74 -12.93 -10.28
N SER A 31 -18.39 -13.30 -11.40
CA SER A 31 -17.91 -12.99 -12.76
C SER A 31 -17.77 -11.47 -13.02
N ASN A 32 -18.10 -10.65 -12.02
CA ASN A 32 -18.15 -9.20 -12.12
C ASN A 32 -16.76 -8.61 -11.89
N LYS A 33 -16.60 -7.49 -12.58
CA LYS A 33 -15.47 -6.56 -12.66
C LYS A 33 -15.02 -5.99 -11.29
N THR A 34 -15.10 -6.72 -10.18
CA THR A 34 -14.67 -6.23 -8.85
C THR A 34 -13.31 -6.81 -8.50
N THR A 35 -12.39 -5.96 -8.04
CA THR A 35 -11.08 -6.40 -7.57
C THR A 35 -10.75 -5.82 -6.20
N VAL A 36 -10.09 -6.63 -5.38
CA VAL A 36 -9.64 -6.24 -4.04
C VAL A 36 -8.14 -6.04 -4.08
N LEU A 37 -7.72 -4.81 -3.80
CA LEU A 37 -6.33 -4.39 -3.84
C LEU A 37 -5.87 -4.01 -2.44
N CYS A 38 -4.66 -4.41 -2.10
CA CYS A 38 -3.96 -3.99 -0.90
C CYS A 38 -2.72 -3.24 -1.32
N TYR A 39 -2.50 -2.02 -0.83
CA TYR A 39 -1.24 -1.33 -1.09
C TYR A 39 -0.55 -0.89 0.19
N ALA A 40 0.78 -0.85 0.12
CA ALA A 40 1.65 -0.50 1.23
C ALA A 40 2.96 0.09 0.71
N LEU A 41 3.52 1.05 1.45
CA LEU A 41 4.86 1.56 1.22
C LEU A 41 5.83 0.88 2.19
N GLN A 42 6.87 0.25 1.65
CA GLN A 42 7.89 -0.40 2.46
C GLN A 42 8.71 0.64 3.26
N ALA A 43 9.37 0.16 4.33
CA ALA A 43 10.44 0.92 4.98
C ALA A 43 11.51 1.33 3.96
N VAL A 44 12.11 2.51 4.15
CA VAL A 44 13.15 3.03 3.27
C VAL A 44 14.28 2.02 3.16
N LEU A 45 14.75 1.76 1.93
CA LEU A 45 15.80 0.80 1.61
C LEU A 45 17.13 1.55 1.36
N PRO A 46 18.06 1.57 2.33
CA PRO A 46 19.35 2.21 2.13
C PRO A 46 20.17 1.44 1.10
N THR A 47 20.60 2.11 0.04
CA THR A 47 21.30 1.51 -1.10
C THR A 47 22.66 2.20 -1.33
N PRO A 48 23.75 1.45 -1.58
CA PRO A 48 23.83 -0.02 -1.63
C PRO A 48 23.75 -0.66 -0.23
N ARG A 49 23.26 -1.90 -0.18
CA ARG A 49 23.26 -2.73 1.03
C ARG A 49 24.57 -3.52 1.08
N GLY A 50 25.20 -3.55 2.25
CA GLY A 50 26.40 -4.35 2.51
C GLY A 50 26.75 -4.35 3.98
N GLU A 51 27.47 -5.38 4.40
CA GLU A 51 27.85 -5.61 5.81
C GLU A 51 29.25 -5.04 6.13
N VAL A 52 29.77 -4.19 5.26
CA VAL A 52 31.06 -3.51 5.48
C VAL A 52 30.87 -2.35 6.45
N SER A 53 31.75 -2.26 7.46
CA SER A 53 31.70 -1.21 8.49
C SER A 53 31.73 0.20 7.90
N VAL A 54 32.40 0.38 6.76
CA VAL A 54 32.48 1.67 6.05
C VAL A 54 31.10 2.20 5.64
N PHE A 55 30.12 1.33 5.38
CA PHE A 55 28.75 1.76 5.02
C PHE A 55 27.97 2.38 6.20
N TYR A 56 28.41 2.17 7.44
CA TYR A 56 27.83 2.83 8.60
C TYR A 56 28.15 4.33 8.62
N TYR A 57 29.33 4.71 8.14
CA TYR A 57 29.82 6.09 8.18
C TYR A 57 29.53 6.89 6.90
N LYS A 58 28.88 6.28 5.91
CA LYS A 58 28.55 6.92 4.64
C LYS A 58 27.05 7.14 4.50
N SER A 59 26.67 8.29 3.95
CA SER A 59 25.30 8.54 3.50
C SER A 59 24.95 7.56 2.40
N LYS A 60 23.88 6.80 2.61
CA LYS A 60 23.34 5.84 1.64
C LYS A 60 22.17 6.46 0.92
N LEU A 61 22.00 6.11 -0.35
CA LEU A 61 20.87 6.53 -1.16
C LEU A 61 19.59 5.92 -0.59
N SER A 62 18.56 6.73 -0.40
CA SER A 62 17.24 6.23 -0.03
C SER A 62 16.50 5.69 -1.25
N THR A 63 16.22 4.39 -1.25
CA THR A 63 15.35 3.76 -2.25
C THR A 63 13.99 3.46 -1.62
N PHE A 64 12.94 3.73 -2.38
CA PHE A 64 11.55 3.55 -1.98
C PHE A 64 10.92 2.43 -2.80
N ASN A 65 10.05 1.64 -2.16
CA ASN A 65 9.29 0.59 -2.82
C ASN A 65 7.83 0.68 -2.38
N PHE A 66 6.96 1.03 -3.31
CA PHE A 66 5.51 1.05 -3.12
C PHE A 66 4.89 -0.15 -3.82
N THR A 67 4.11 -0.94 -3.09
CA THR A 67 3.56 -2.19 -3.61
C THR A 67 2.05 -2.12 -3.66
N ILE A 68 1.46 -2.56 -4.77
CA ILE A 68 0.01 -2.78 -4.93
C ILE A 68 -0.21 -4.26 -5.23
N SER A 69 -0.86 -4.96 -4.32
CA SER A 69 -1.16 -6.38 -4.40
C SER A 69 -2.64 -6.62 -4.69
N ASN A 70 -2.92 -7.33 -5.78
CA ASN A 70 -4.24 -7.84 -6.09
C ASN A 70 -4.47 -9.16 -5.34
N ILE A 71 -5.40 -9.14 -4.39
CA ILE A 71 -5.63 -10.27 -3.48
C ILE A 71 -6.30 -11.43 -4.22
N VAL A 72 -7.15 -11.14 -5.20
CA VAL A 72 -7.89 -12.15 -5.96
C VAL A 72 -6.96 -12.85 -6.93
N LYS A 73 -6.17 -12.09 -7.69
CA LYS A 73 -5.24 -12.62 -8.69
C LYS A 73 -3.91 -13.11 -8.09
N SER A 74 -3.67 -12.89 -6.80
CA SER A 74 -2.38 -13.13 -6.14
C SER A 74 -1.19 -12.50 -6.88
N SER A 75 -1.40 -11.34 -7.50
CA SER A 75 -0.35 -10.60 -8.22
C SER A 75 0.05 -9.35 -7.46
N THR A 76 1.32 -8.96 -7.54
CA THR A 76 1.83 -7.76 -6.86
C THR A 76 2.67 -6.94 -7.84
N TYR A 77 2.39 -5.65 -7.89
CA TYR A 77 3.15 -4.67 -8.64
C TYR A 77 4.01 -3.86 -7.67
N CYS A 78 5.30 -3.74 -7.99
CA CYS A 78 6.27 -2.99 -7.20
C CYS A 78 6.70 -1.75 -7.99
N TYR A 79 6.47 -0.58 -7.44
CA TYR A 79 6.97 0.69 -7.92
C TYR A 79 8.22 1.05 -7.10
N VAL A 80 9.39 0.95 -7.73
CA VAL A 80 10.68 1.20 -7.10
C VAL A 80 11.29 2.45 -7.72
N TRP A 81 11.69 3.39 -6.88
CA TRP A 81 12.40 4.60 -7.28
C TRP A 81 13.36 5.03 -6.16
N HIS A 82 14.36 5.85 -6.48
CA HIS A 82 15.25 6.41 -5.46
C HIS A 82 15.00 7.91 -5.26
N GLU A 83 15.53 8.46 -4.16
CA GLU A 83 15.36 9.88 -3.77
C GLU A 83 15.92 10.90 -4.78
N GLY A 84 16.68 10.44 -5.78
CA GLY A 84 17.17 11.25 -6.88
C GLY A 84 16.21 11.32 -8.08
N GLU A 85 15.25 10.41 -8.17
CA GLU A 85 14.22 10.40 -9.21
C GLU A 85 12.95 11.13 -8.77
N ALA A 86 12.49 10.84 -7.54
CA ALA A 86 11.29 11.45 -6.98
C ALA A 86 11.29 11.39 -5.46
N HIS A 87 10.38 12.14 -4.83
CA HIS A 87 10.25 12.18 -3.38
C HIS A 87 9.46 10.97 -2.84
N ARG A 88 9.38 10.87 -1.51
CA ARG A 88 8.58 9.86 -0.81
C ARG A 88 7.21 10.44 -0.39
N GLY A 89 6.62 11.24 -1.26
CA GLY A 89 5.41 12.01 -0.97
C GLY A 89 4.13 11.31 -1.43
N VAL A 90 3.01 11.94 -1.07
CA VAL A 90 1.68 11.49 -1.48
C VAL A 90 1.47 11.58 -3.00
N ASN A 91 2.12 12.54 -3.66
CA ASN A 91 1.96 12.74 -5.11
C ASN A 91 2.58 11.57 -5.89
N GLU A 92 3.74 11.08 -5.45
CA GLU A 92 4.39 9.92 -6.05
C GLU A 92 3.56 8.65 -5.83
N ILE A 93 3.04 8.46 -4.61
CA ILE A 93 2.14 7.35 -4.28
C ILE A 93 0.86 7.41 -5.11
N GLY A 94 0.21 8.58 -5.18
CA GLY A 94 -1.00 8.81 -5.97
C GLY A 94 -0.77 8.57 -7.46
N SER A 95 0.39 8.97 -7.99
CA SER A 95 0.77 8.68 -9.38
C SER A 95 0.91 7.17 -9.63
N CYS A 96 1.47 6.41 -8.68
CA CYS A 96 1.57 4.95 -8.77
C CYS A 96 0.18 4.29 -8.74
N VAL A 97 -0.71 4.76 -7.85
CA VAL A 97 -2.09 4.26 -7.75
C VAL A 97 -2.88 4.58 -9.02
N LEU A 98 -2.81 5.81 -9.51
CA LEU A 98 -3.48 6.22 -10.74
C LEU A 98 -3.00 5.41 -11.95
N ARG A 99 -1.68 5.23 -12.07
CA ARG A 99 -1.08 4.39 -13.12
C ARG A 99 -1.63 2.97 -13.04
N TYR A 100 -1.61 2.35 -11.87
CA TYR A 100 -2.15 1.00 -11.68
C TYR A 100 -3.63 0.90 -12.07
N LEU A 101 -4.45 1.85 -11.61
CA LEU A 101 -5.87 1.88 -11.92
C LEU A 101 -6.11 1.97 -13.44
N SER A 102 -5.38 2.86 -14.12
CA SER A 102 -5.50 3.05 -15.57
C SER A 102 -5.03 1.86 -16.40
N THR A 103 -4.09 1.05 -15.92
CA THR A 103 -3.53 -0.07 -16.69
C THR A 103 -4.14 -1.42 -16.36
N GLU A 104 -4.46 -1.67 -15.09
CA GLU A 104 -4.87 -2.99 -14.59
C GLU A 104 -6.36 -3.09 -14.22
N CYS A 105 -7.01 -1.95 -13.99
CA CYS A 105 -8.37 -1.87 -13.45
C CYS A 105 -9.32 -1.10 -14.38
N ASP A 106 -9.14 -1.25 -15.69
CA ASP A 106 -10.08 -0.67 -16.65
C ASP A 106 -11.48 -1.25 -16.43
N ASP A 107 -12.44 -0.35 -16.25
CA ASP A 107 -13.86 -0.66 -16.08
C ASP A 107 -14.16 -1.61 -14.89
N GLN A 108 -13.30 -1.62 -13.86
CA GLN A 108 -13.44 -2.44 -12.65
C GLN A 108 -13.85 -1.65 -11.41
N ASN A 109 -14.73 -2.22 -10.59
CA ASN A 109 -14.96 -1.78 -9.22
C ASN A 109 -13.75 -2.16 -8.36
N VAL A 110 -13.16 -1.18 -7.70
CA VAL A 110 -11.94 -1.40 -6.91
C VAL A 110 -12.24 -1.22 -5.43
N ILE A 111 -11.91 -2.22 -4.62
CA ILE A 111 -11.93 -2.14 -3.16
C ILE A 111 -10.49 -2.06 -2.68
N PHE A 112 -10.14 -0.93 -2.05
CA PHE A 112 -8.80 -0.72 -1.52
C PHE A 112 -8.71 -1.01 -0.02
N TYR A 113 -7.70 -1.79 0.33
CA TYR A 113 -7.22 -1.96 1.69
C TYR A 113 -5.83 -1.33 1.83
N SER A 114 -5.64 -0.56 2.89
CA SER A 114 -4.34 0.07 3.18
C SER A 114 -4.12 0.14 4.69
N ASP A 115 -2.89 0.42 5.10
CA ASP A 115 -2.59 0.68 6.49
C ASP A 115 -3.07 2.08 6.91
N ASN A 116 -3.21 2.33 8.21
CA ASN A 116 -3.66 3.61 8.73
C ASN A 116 -2.53 4.67 8.75
N CYS A 117 -1.61 4.64 7.79
CA CYS A 117 -0.46 5.53 7.76
C CYS A 117 -0.89 6.94 7.34
N ALA A 118 -0.80 7.90 8.27
CA ALA A 118 -1.33 9.24 8.04
C ALA A 118 -0.64 9.99 6.89
N GLY A 119 0.68 9.77 6.71
CA GLY A 119 1.45 10.40 5.63
C GLY A 119 1.09 9.90 4.23
N GLN A 120 0.45 8.72 4.14
CA GLN A 120 0.08 8.08 2.87
C GLN A 120 -1.42 8.19 2.65
N ASN A 121 -2.23 7.63 3.55
CA ASN A 121 -3.63 7.29 3.25
C ASN A 121 -4.62 8.28 3.87
N LYS A 122 -4.26 8.95 4.99
CA LYS A 122 -5.05 10.06 5.57
C LYS A 122 -4.60 11.40 5.01
N ASN A 123 -4.48 11.46 3.69
CA ASN A 123 -4.01 12.65 3.00
C ASN A 123 -5.09 13.13 2.02
N LYS A 124 -5.40 14.44 2.07
CA LYS A 124 -6.38 15.07 1.18
C LYS A 124 -6.08 14.83 -0.31
N PHE A 125 -4.79 14.77 -0.67
CA PHE A 125 -4.37 14.54 -2.06
C PHE A 125 -4.69 13.11 -2.53
N MET A 126 -4.57 12.09 -1.66
CA MET A 126 -5.04 10.74 -2.00
C MET A 126 -6.56 10.70 -2.16
N ILE A 127 -7.30 11.36 -1.27
CA ILE A 127 -8.76 11.37 -1.35
C ILE A 127 -9.21 12.05 -2.65
N SER A 128 -8.60 13.18 -3.01
CA SER A 128 -8.86 13.87 -4.27
C SER A 128 -8.51 13.05 -5.51
N LEU A 129 -7.62 12.06 -5.41
CA LEU A 129 -7.32 11.15 -6.51
C LEU A 129 -8.50 10.21 -6.82
N TYR A 130 -9.29 9.86 -5.79
CA TYR A 130 -10.40 8.91 -5.91
C TYR A 130 -11.74 9.57 -6.26
N LEU A 131 -11.81 10.90 -6.24
CA LEU A 131 -12.98 11.70 -6.61
C LEU A 131 -12.91 12.11 -8.08
#